data_AF-A0A928ZYE1-F1
#
_entry.id   AF-A0A928ZYE1-F1
#
_cell.length_a   1.000
_cell.length_b   1.000
_cell.length_c   1.000
_cell.angle_alpha   90.00
_cell.angle_beta   90.00
_cell.angle_gamma   90.00
#
_symmetry.space_group_name_H-M   'P 1'
#
loop_
_entity.id
_entity.type
_entity.pdbx_description
1 polymer ?
#
loop_
_entity_poly.entity_id
_entity_poly.type
_entity_poly.pdbx_seq_one_letter_code
_entity_poly.pdbx_strand_id
1 'polypeptide(L)'
;MDKYLCEITRLYKFSHPRLKNDYGFDVVLADQELSSTTENSDVKATIKQKAKPYTLLKALEAAKQEYDYIFIDAPPGWLIFSQQAVCAADVVLIPARHDNLHSLQNAGMAIARFIPAAQKTLRKYGYPGPVALPVFLNNAHSITDAQVNVMHKAIARVIKSNQQYGINLTPYFYSNRKPRRDSQDLAMISVPYLAYISQSDFMHIPGAFWHKTVRDQYVNLVREYFL
;
A
#
# COMPACT_ATOMS: atom_id res chain seq x y z
N MET A 1 25.72 -1.34 3.10
CA MET A 1 24.87 -2.20 2.24
C MET A 1 25.51 -3.58 1.94
N ASP A 2 24.74 -4.67 2.00
CA ASP A 2 25.17 -6.04 1.61
C ASP A 2 25.53 -6.08 0.11
N LYS A 3 26.58 -6.81 -0.28
CA LYS A 3 27.12 -6.84 -1.66
C LYS A 3 26.04 -7.23 -2.68
N TYR A 4 25.15 -8.15 -2.31
CA TYR A 4 24.06 -8.62 -3.16
C TYR A 4 22.98 -7.57 -3.40
N LEU A 5 22.67 -6.74 -2.41
CA LEU A 5 21.70 -5.65 -2.55
C LEU A 5 22.22 -4.58 -3.52
N CYS A 6 23.51 -4.27 -3.48
CA CYS A 6 24.12 -3.33 -4.42
C CYS A 6 24.05 -3.78 -5.89
N GLU A 7 24.17 -5.09 -6.17
CA GLU A 7 24.20 -5.61 -7.55
C GLU A 7 22.83 -5.53 -8.26
N ILE A 8 21.73 -5.60 -7.51
CA ILE A 8 20.36 -5.60 -8.06
C ILE A 8 19.65 -4.24 -7.96
N THR A 9 20.31 -3.25 -7.36
CA THR A 9 19.73 -1.93 -7.11
C THR A 9 20.02 -0.98 -8.26
N ARG A 10 18.97 -0.33 -8.79
CA ARG A 10 19.09 0.76 -9.76
C ARG A 10 18.93 2.10 -9.06
N LEU A 11 19.98 2.92 -9.12
CA LEU A 11 20.06 4.23 -8.50
C LEU A 11 19.52 5.33 -9.44
N TYR A 12 18.63 6.17 -8.92
CA TYR A 12 18.15 7.37 -9.59
C TYR A 12 18.44 8.59 -8.72
N LYS A 13 19.27 9.51 -9.22
CA LYS A 13 19.61 10.77 -8.55
C LYS A 13 19.07 11.97 -9.30
N PHE A 14 18.60 12.95 -8.56
CA PHE A 14 18.07 14.22 -9.02
C PHE A 14 18.78 15.35 -8.28
N SER A 15 19.61 16.08 -9.00
CA SER A 15 20.23 17.32 -8.52
C SER A 15 19.43 18.49 -9.04
N HIS A 16 19.07 19.45 -8.17
CA HIS A 16 18.39 20.67 -8.58
C HIS A 16 19.05 21.89 -7.93
N PRO A 17 19.35 22.97 -8.67
CA PRO A 17 20.10 24.13 -8.14
C PRO A 17 19.49 24.82 -6.92
N ARG A 18 18.17 24.63 -6.69
CA ARG A 18 17.44 25.18 -5.54
C ARG A 18 17.35 24.25 -4.33
N LEU A 19 17.86 23.02 -4.44
CA LEU A 19 17.86 22.03 -3.36
C LEU A 19 19.25 22.00 -2.72
N LYS A 20 19.30 21.91 -1.38
CA LYS A 20 20.57 21.87 -0.64
C LYS A 20 21.28 20.53 -0.78
N ASN A 21 20.52 19.45 -0.97
CA ASN A 21 21.01 18.09 -1.09
C ASN A 21 20.50 17.49 -2.41
N ASP A 22 21.24 16.52 -2.94
CA ASP A 22 20.72 15.65 -3.99
C ASP A 22 19.61 14.78 -3.42
N TYR A 23 18.55 14.61 -4.19
CA TYR A 23 17.47 13.68 -3.85
C TYR A 23 17.50 12.52 -4.83
N GLY A 24 16.95 11.38 -4.43
CA GLY A 24 16.97 10.21 -5.27
C GLY A 24 16.05 9.13 -4.75
N PHE A 25 15.95 8.07 -5.53
CA PHE A 25 15.37 6.83 -5.07
C PHE A 25 16.09 5.67 -5.74
N ASP A 26 16.08 4.55 -5.05
CA ASP A 26 16.72 3.32 -5.48
C ASP A 26 15.63 2.27 -5.69
N VAL A 27 15.78 1.47 -6.75
CA VAL A 27 14.80 0.44 -7.11
C VAL A 27 15.46 -0.93 -7.07
N VAL A 28 14.95 -1.80 -6.22
CA VAL A 28 15.21 -3.23 -6.27
C VAL A 28 14.11 -3.87 -7.10
N LEU A 29 14.47 -4.40 -8.28
CA LEU A 29 13.50 -5.06 -9.15
C LEU A 29 13.16 -6.46 -8.64
N ALA A 30 11.93 -6.89 -8.91
CA ALA A 30 11.54 -8.26 -8.64
C ALA A 30 12.36 -9.24 -9.48
N ASP A 31 12.81 -10.32 -8.85
CA ASP A 31 13.50 -11.39 -9.54
C ASP A 31 12.57 -12.10 -10.55
N GLN A 32 13.05 -12.31 -11.78
CA GLN A 32 12.23 -12.84 -12.86
C GLN A 32 11.79 -14.29 -12.61
N GLU A 33 12.65 -15.11 -12.00
CA GLU A 33 12.34 -16.50 -11.68
C GLU A 33 11.27 -16.54 -10.58
N LEU A 34 11.43 -15.79 -9.50
CA LEU A 34 10.43 -15.70 -8.42
C LEU A 34 9.07 -15.15 -8.90
N SER A 35 9.11 -14.22 -9.85
CA SER A 35 7.92 -13.57 -10.42
C SER A 35 7.13 -14.49 -11.33
N SER A 36 7.81 -15.25 -12.20
CA SER A 36 7.20 -16.13 -13.21
C SER A 36 6.73 -17.47 -12.64
N THR A 37 7.21 -17.83 -11.45
CA THR A 37 6.97 -19.15 -10.87
C THR A 37 5.58 -19.27 -10.22
N THR A 38 4.90 -20.41 -10.40
CA THR A 38 3.59 -20.67 -9.76
C THR A 38 3.71 -20.96 -8.26
N GLU A 39 2.63 -20.76 -7.51
CA GLU A 39 2.60 -20.97 -6.06
C GLU A 39 3.01 -22.38 -5.60
N ASN A 40 2.81 -23.39 -6.44
CA ASN A 40 3.07 -24.81 -6.15
C ASN A 40 4.43 -25.31 -6.65
N SER A 41 5.30 -24.41 -7.09
CA SER A 41 6.66 -24.78 -7.50
C SER A 41 7.53 -25.22 -6.31
N ASP A 42 8.53 -26.06 -6.61
CA ASP A 42 9.54 -26.48 -5.64
C ASP A 42 10.31 -25.28 -5.07
N VAL A 43 10.52 -24.23 -5.88
CA VAL A 43 11.16 -22.98 -5.47
C VAL A 43 10.35 -22.27 -4.39
N LYS A 44 9.06 -22.00 -4.63
CA LYS A 44 8.20 -21.30 -3.65
C LYS A 44 7.91 -22.18 -2.42
N ALA A 45 7.83 -23.50 -2.58
CA ALA A 45 7.75 -24.44 -1.46
C ALA A 45 9.01 -24.37 -0.58
N THR A 46 10.19 -24.35 -1.18
CA THR A 46 11.47 -24.22 -0.47
C THR A 46 11.56 -22.89 0.27
N ILE A 47 11.18 -21.79 -0.38
CA ILE A 47 11.13 -20.46 0.26
C ILE A 47 10.17 -20.49 1.45
N LYS A 48 8.97 -21.06 1.29
CA LYS A 48 7.99 -21.15 2.39
C LYS A 48 8.51 -21.97 3.58
N GLN A 49 9.31 -23.00 3.33
CA GLN A 49 9.92 -23.82 4.39
C GLN A 49 11.06 -23.08 5.12
N LYS A 50 11.88 -22.32 4.38
CA LYS A 50 13.08 -21.67 4.92
C LYS A 50 12.84 -20.27 5.47
N ALA A 51 11.95 -19.51 4.82
CA ALA A 51 11.70 -18.12 5.16
C ALA A 51 10.90 -18.01 6.45
N LYS A 52 11.49 -17.34 7.43
CA LYS A 52 10.76 -16.90 8.62
C LYS A 52 9.90 -15.67 8.28
N PRO A 53 8.82 -15.40 9.02
CA PRO A 53 7.96 -14.23 8.77
C PRO A 53 8.69 -12.87 8.73
N TYR A 54 9.82 -12.75 9.43
CA TYR A 54 10.64 -11.53 9.50
C TYR A 54 11.84 -11.53 8.54
N THR A 55 11.92 -12.44 7.56
CA THR A 55 13.10 -12.58 6.69
C THR A 55 13.36 -11.28 5.92
N LEU A 56 12.33 -10.74 5.25
CA LEU A 56 12.46 -9.46 4.54
C LEU A 56 12.70 -8.29 5.50
N LEU A 57 12.04 -8.27 6.67
CA LEU A 57 12.27 -7.25 7.70
C LEU A 57 13.76 -7.16 8.03
N LYS A 58 14.39 -8.30 8.35
CA LYS A 58 15.82 -8.36 8.69
C LYS A 58 16.72 -7.95 7.53
N ALA A 59 16.41 -8.39 6.32
CA ALA A 59 17.18 -8.01 5.13
C ALA A 59 17.19 -6.48 4.92
N LEU A 60 16.11 -5.80 5.31
CA LEU A 60 15.99 -4.34 5.19
C LEU A 60 16.56 -3.57 6.38
N GLU A 61 16.95 -4.20 7.50
CA GLU A 61 17.44 -3.50 8.70
C GLU A 61 18.64 -2.57 8.39
N ALA A 62 19.58 -3.02 7.55
CA ALA A 62 20.71 -2.19 7.13
C ALA A 62 20.28 -1.02 6.23
N ALA A 63 19.31 -1.24 5.34
CA ALA A 63 18.79 -0.20 4.45
C ALA A 63 18.01 0.89 5.21
N LYS A 64 17.37 0.56 6.34
CA LYS A 64 16.63 1.55 7.16
C LYS A 64 17.50 2.71 7.67
N GLN A 65 18.83 2.55 7.73
CA GLN A 65 19.75 3.63 8.09
C GLN A 65 20.16 4.51 6.91
N GLU A 66 19.95 4.03 5.68
CA GLU A 66 20.39 4.67 4.44
C GLU A 66 19.24 5.38 3.70
N TYR A 67 17.98 5.05 4.00
CA TYR A 67 16.79 5.61 3.34
C TYR A 67 15.79 6.22 4.31
N ASP A 68 15.23 7.38 3.94
CA ASP A 68 14.15 8.03 4.69
C ASP A 68 12.83 7.22 4.62
N TYR A 69 12.55 6.63 3.45
CA TYR A 69 11.36 5.82 3.20
C TYR A 69 11.71 4.60 2.35
N ILE A 70 11.10 3.46 2.66
CA ILE A 70 11.16 2.23 1.87
C ILE A 70 9.73 1.86 1.47
N PHE A 71 9.46 1.84 0.16
CA PHE A 71 8.18 1.38 -0.39
C PHE A 71 8.33 -0.07 -0.86
N ILE A 72 7.41 -0.93 -0.42
CA ILE A 72 7.35 -2.34 -0.83
C ILE A 72 6.06 -2.54 -1.60
N ASP A 73 6.16 -2.83 -2.89
CA ASP A 73 4.99 -3.25 -3.69
C ASP A 73 4.72 -4.73 -3.44
N ALA A 74 3.56 -5.02 -2.84
CA ALA A 74 3.19 -6.36 -2.45
C ALA A 74 2.25 -6.99 -3.49
N PRO A 75 2.47 -8.25 -3.90
CA PRO A 75 1.54 -8.93 -4.78
C PRO A 75 0.17 -9.10 -4.11
N PRO A 76 -0.92 -9.21 -4.89
CA PRO A 76 -2.26 -9.38 -4.33
C PRO A 76 -2.39 -10.70 -3.55
N GLY A 77 -3.32 -10.73 -2.60
CA GLY A 77 -3.60 -11.91 -1.77
C GLY A 77 -2.78 -11.96 -0.48
N TRP A 78 -3.01 -13.02 0.32
CA TRP A 78 -2.35 -13.22 1.62
C TRP A 78 -1.38 -14.42 1.60
N LEU A 79 -0.37 -14.32 0.75
CA LEU A 79 0.59 -15.39 0.46
C LEU A 79 1.98 -15.04 0.97
N ILE A 80 2.96 -15.93 0.77
CA ILE A 80 4.30 -15.78 1.38
C ILE A 80 4.94 -14.41 1.08
N PHE A 81 4.88 -13.90 -0.15
CA PHE A 81 5.50 -12.61 -0.50
C PHE A 81 4.74 -11.41 0.08
N SER A 82 3.40 -11.39 -0.01
CA SER A 82 2.59 -10.34 0.62
C SER A 82 2.71 -10.37 2.14
N GLN A 83 2.86 -11.55 2.74
CA GLN A 83 3.14 -11.73 4.17
C GLN A 83 4.52 -11.18 4.53
N GLN A 84 5.56 -11.46 3.74
CA GLN A 84 6.90 -10.88 3.97
C GLN A 84 6.88 -9.36 3.84
N ALA A 85 6.23 -8.83 2.81
CA ALA A 85 6.09 -7.39 2.58
C ALA A 85 5.38 -6.70 3.74
N VAL A 86 4.21 -7.21 4.15
CA VAL A 86 3.46 -6.67 5.29
C VAL A 86 4.24 -6.84 6.59
N CYS A 87 4.93 -7.96 6.81
CA CYS A 87 5.74 -8.15 8.01
C CYS A 87 6.96 -7.21 8.06
N ALA A 88 7.50 -6.80 6.92
CA ALA A 88 8.66 -5.89 6.85
C ALA A 88 8.27 -4.41 6.99
N ALA A 89 7.00 -4.08 6.75
CA ALA A 89 6.50 -2.71 6.77
C ALA A 89 6.25 -2.20 8.19
N ASP A 90 6.50 -0.90 8.40
CA ASP A 90 6.09 -0.19 9.61
C ASP A 90 4.62 0.26 9.50
N VAL A 91 4.20 0.66 8.30
CA VAL A 91 2.81 1.03 7.97
C VAL A 91 2.37 0.39 6.65
N VAL A 92 1.06 0.13 6.51
CA VAL A 92 0.47 -0.47 5.30
C VAL A 92 -0.56 0.48 4.71
N LEU A 93 -0.32 0.92 3.48
CA LEU A 93 -1.24 1.72 2.68
C LEU A 93 -2.21 0.79 1.93
N ILE A 94 -3.52 1.08 1.98
CA ILE A 94 -4.57 0.16 1.48
C ILE A 94 -5.44 0.87 0.44
N PRO A 95 -5.20 0.65 -0.87
CA PRO A 95 -6.08 1.13 -1.92
C PRO A 95 -7.37 0.30 -1.98
N ALA A 96 -8.50 0.96 -2.24
CA ALA A 96 -9.75 0.31 -2.60
C ALA A 96 -10.44 1.00 -3.77
N ARG A 97 -11.30 0.28 -4.49
CA ARG A 97 -12.14 0.82 -5.55
C ARG A 97 -13.56 1.01 -5.03
N HIS A 98 -14.11 2.19 -5.24
CA HIS A 98 -15.48 2.57 -4.83
C HIS A 98 -16.58 1.78 -5.56
N ASP A 99 -16.29 1.35 -6.79
CA ASP A 99 -17.21 0.63 -7.67
C ASP A 99 -17.12 -0.91 -7.54
N ASN A 100 -16.25 -1.42 -6.68
CA ASN A 100 -15.98 -2.84 -6.54
C ASN A 100 -16.09 -3.31 -5.10
N LEU A 101 -17.16 -4.06 -4.80
CA LEU A 101 -17.42 -4.62 -3.47
C LEU A 101 -16.27 -5.50 -2.98
N HIS A 102 -15.66 -6.32 -3.85
CA HIS A 102 -14.54 -7.18 -3.46
C HIS A 102 -13.31 -6.36 -3.09
N SER A 103 -13.09 -5.22 -3.73
CA SER A 103 -11.99 -4.31 -3.36
C SER A 103 -12.19 -3.74 -1.94
N LEU A 104 -13.41 -3.31 -1.61
CA LEU A 104 -13.75 -2.86 -0.25
C LEU A 104 -13.66 -3.99 0.77
N GLN A 105 -14.12 -5.19 0.43
CA GLN A 105 -14.01 -6.39 1.28
C GLN A 105 -12.54 -6.73 1.55
N ASN A 106 -11.68 -6.70 0.54
CA ASN A 106 -10.25 -6.96 0.67
C ASN A 106 -9.57 -5.95 1.59
N ALA A 107 -9.91 -4.66 1.47
CA ALA A 107 -9.42 -3.63 2.38
C ALA A 107 -9.85 -3.91 3.83
N GLY A 108 -11.13 -4.25 4.05
CA GLY A 108 -11.63 -4.65 5.36
C GLY A 108 -10.90 -5.89 5.93
N MET A 109 -10.69 -6.92 5.11
CA MET A 109 -9.98 -8.13 5.50
C MET A 109 -8.50 -7.88 5.83
N ALA A 110 -7.83 -6.99 5.07
CA ALA A 110 -6.45 -6.62 5.34
C ALA A 110 -6.29 -6.02 6.74
N ILE A 111 -7.17 -5.08 7.10
CA ILE A 111 -7.13 -4.37 8.38
C ILE A 111 -7.59 -5.25 9.53
N ALA A 112 -8.71 -5.97 9.35
CA ALA A 112 -9.32 -6.75 10.43
C ALA A 112 -8.61 -8.08 10.71
N ARG A 113 -7.96 -8.67 9.70
CA ARG A 113 -7.40 -10.03 9.83
C ARG A 113 -5.91 -10.11 9.52
N PHE A 114 -5.48 -9.63 8.36
CA PHE A 114 -4.13 -9.92 7.86
C PHE A 114 -3.04 -9.15 8.63
N ILE A 115 -3.21 -7.84 8.79
CA ILE A 115 -2.29 -7.00 9.55
C ILE A 115 -2.21 -7.44 11.03
N PRO A 116 -3.32 -7.71 11.74
CA PRO A 116 -3.26 -8.30 13.09
C PRO A 116 -2.58 -9.67 13.15
N ALA A 117 -2.76 -10.51 12.13
CA ALA A 117 -2.07 -11.81 12.06
C ALA A 117 -0.55 -11.62 11.90
N ALA A 118 -0.11 -10.65 11.10
CA ALA A 118 1.31 -10.28 10.98
C ALA A 118 1.85 -9.76 12.33
N GLN A 119 1.15 -8.82 12.98
CA GLN A 119 1.52 -8.32 14.31
C GLN A 119 1.66 -9.45 15.34
N LYS A 120 0.66 -10.35 15.43
CA LYS A 120 0.70 -11.50 16.35
C LYS A 120 1.90 -12.41 16.08
N THR A 121 2.24 -12.61 14.81
CA THR A 121 3.35 -13.45 14.39
C THR A 121 4.69 -12.81 14.74
N LEU A 122 4.85 -11.51 14.46
CA LEU A 122 6.07 -10.75 14.69
C LEU A 122 6.39 -10.52 16.17
N ARG A 123 5.36 -10.33 17.00
CA ARG A 123 5.53 -10.20 18.46
C ARG A 123 6.22 -11.39 19.10
N LYS A 124 6.06 -12.60 18.55
CA LYS A 124 6.79 -13.81 19.00
C LYS A 124 8.31 -13.70 18.82
N TYR A 125 8.77 -12.78 17.98
CA TYR A 125 10.16 -12.53 17.66
C TYR A 125 10.65 -11.16 18.13
N GLY A 126 9.88 -10.45 18.97
CA GLY A 126 10.27 -9.15 19.51
C GLY A 126 10.03 -7.95 18.59
N TYR A 127 9.33 -8.15 17.46
CA TYR A 127 8.99 -7.06 16.55
C TYR A 127 7.55 -6.57 16.78
N PRO A 128 7.28 -5.24 16.75
CA PRO A 128 5.95 -4.68 17.04
C PRO A 128 4.91 -5.04 15.96
N GLY A 129 5.35 -5.11 14.71
CA GLY A 129 4.52 -5.35 13.53
C GLY A 129 3.89 -4.09 12.93
N PRO A 130 3.34 -4.20 11.70
CA PRO A 130 2.84 -3.06 10.93
C PRO A 130 1.56 -2.45 11.50
N VAL A 131 1.26 -1.19 11.15
CA VAL A 131 -0.04 -0.53 11.38
C VAL A 131 -0.73 -0.21 10.05
N ALA A 132 -2.05 -0.38 9.99
CA ALA A 132 -2.82 0.01 8.81
C ALA A 132 -3.02 1.53 8.75
N LEU A 133 -2.78 2.14 7.59
CA LEU A 133 -3.22 3.50 7.29
C LEU A 133 -4.70 3.50 6.85
N PRO A 134 -5.39 4.65 6.90
CA PRO A 134 -6.73 4.79 6.33
C PRO A 134 -6.80 4.32 4.88
N VAL A 135 -7.94 3.75 4.50
CA VAL A 135 -8.23 3.32 3.14
C VAL A 135 -8.42 4.55 2.26
N PHE A 136 -7.78 4.58 1.08
CA PHE A 136 -8.10 5.55 0.05
C PHE A 136 -8.80 4.90 -1.14
N LEU A 137 -9.66 5.67 -1.79
CA LEU A 137 -10.32 5.29 -3.02
C LEU A 137 -9.38 5.53 -4.19
N ASN A 138 -8.79 4.46 -4.72
CA ASN A 138 -8.02 4.51 -5.95
C ASN A 138 -8.95 4.49 -7.16
N ASN A 139 -8.54 5.18 -8.23
CA ASN A 139 -9.27 5.24 -9.48
C ASN A 139 -10.72 5.73 -9.30
N ALA A 140 -10.90 6.79 -8.52
CA ALA A 140 -12.21 7.33 -8.20
C ALA A 140 -12.79 8.09 -9.42
N HIS A 141 -13.78 7.51 -10.08
CA HIS A 141 -14.54 8.21 -11.13
C HIS A 141 -15.50 9.22 -10.47
N SER A 142 -15.96 10.20 -11.25
CA SER A 142 -17.08 11.04 -10.82
C SER A 142 -18.29 10.16 -10.55
N ILE A 143 -18.74 10.12 -9.30
CA ILE A 143 -19.88 9.32 -8.86
C ILE A 143 -21.07 10.21 -8.50
N THR A 144 -22.25 9.73 -8.83
CA THR A 144 -23.53 10.34 -8.44
C THR A 144 -23.81 10.10 -6.96
N ASP A 145 -24.67 10.92 -6.35
CA ASP A 145 -25.11 10.74 -4.96
C ASP A 145 -25.72 9.35 -4.70
N ALA A 146 -26.40 8.79 -5.70
CA ALA A 146 -26.93 7.42 -5.64
C ALA A 146 -25.79 6.38 -5.53
N GLN A 147 -24.72 6.52 -6.31
CA GLN A 147 -23.56 5.65 -6.26
C GLN A 147 -22.78 5.81 -4.96
N VAL A 148 -22.65 7.04 -4.44
CA VAL A 148 -22.08 7.33 -3.12
C VAL A 148 -22.85 6.58 -2.02
N ASN A 149 -24.18 6.65 -2.05
CA ASN A 149 -25.04 5.93 -1.11
C ASN A 149 -24.89 4.40 -1.20
N VAL A 150 -24.76 3.85 -2.41
CA VAL A 150 -24.50 2.41 -2.62
C VAL A 150 -23.13 2.02 -2.04
N MET A 151 -22.10 2.83 -2.28
CA MET A 151 -20.76 2.63 -1.74
C MET A 151 -20.78 2.64 -0.21
N HIS A 152 -21.41 3.62 0.44
CA HIS A 152 -21.50 3.67 1.90
C HIS A 152 -22.25 2.47 2.49
N LYS A 153 -23.33 2.00 1.82
CA LYS A 153 -24.01 0.76 2.19
C LYS A 153 -23.09 -0.46 2.07
N ALA A 154 -22.26 -0.52 1.03
CA ALA A 154 -21.26 -1.58 0.87
C ALA A 154 -20.21 -1.54 1.99
N ILE A 155 -19.66 -0.37 2.31
CA ILE A 155 -18.72 -0.18 3.42
C ILE A 155 -19.35 -0.59 4.75
N ALA A 156 -20.59 -0.19 5.02
CA ALA A 156 -21.31 -0.60 6.24
C ALA A 156 -21.44 -2.12 6.35
N ARG A 157 -21.69 -2.82 5.22
CA ARG A 157 -21.69 -4.29 5.19
C ARG A 157 -20.31 -4.88 5.47
N VAL A 158 -19.24 -4.32 4.92
CA VAL A 158 -17.86 -4.74 5.18
C VAL A 158 -17.50 -4.57 6.66
N ILE A 159 -17.85 -3.41 7.26
CA ILE A 159 -17.65 -3.17 8.69
C ILE A 159 -18.39 -4.22 9.51
N LYS A 160 -19.67 -4.49 9.17
CA LYS A 160 -20.48 -5.49 9.87
C LYS A 160 -19.93 -6.91 9.72
N SER A 161 -19.52 -7.33 8.52
CA SER A 161 -19.03 -8.70 8.27
C SER A 161 -17.70 -9.01 8.95
N ASN A 162 -16.95 -7.98 9.36
CA ASN A 162 -15.67 -8.10 10.03
C ASN A 162 -15.75 -7.87 11.55
N GLN A 163 -16.94 -7.69 12.12
CA GLN A 163 -17.13 -7.49 13.57
C GLN A 163 -16.55 -8.63 14.40
N GLN A 164 -16.58 -9.87 13.88
CA GLN A 164 -16.00 -11.06 14.51
C GLN A 164 -14.50 -10.94 14.84
N TYR A 165 -13.77 -10.06 14.15
CA TYR A 165 -12.35 -9.84 14.39
C TYR A 165 -12.07 -8.82 15.52
N GLY A 166 -13.10 -8.19 16.07
CA GLY A 166 -12.97 -7.28 17.22
C GLY A 166 -12.32 -5.93 16.90
N ILE A 167 -12.13 -5.59 15.62
CA ILE A 167 -11.53 -4.31 15.17
C ILE A 167 -12.63 -3.39 14.62
N ASN A 168 -12.68 -2.15 15.13
CA ASN A 168 -13.53 -1.13 14.56
C ASN A 168 -12.92 -0.62 13.24
N LEU A 169 -13.52 -1.00 12.12
CA LEU A 169 -13.08 -0.59 10.78
C LEU A 169 -13.51 0.83 10.38
N THR A 170 -14.46 1.44 11.09
CA THR A 170 -14.98 2.78 10.80
C THR A 170 -13.90 3.86 10.63
N PRO A 171 -12.92 4.04 11.54
CA PRO A 171 -11.89 5.07 11.39
C PRO A 171 -10.96 4.85 10.20
N TYR A 172 -10.87 3.62 9.68
CA TYR A 172 -10.04 3.33 8.51
C TYR A 172 -10.75 3.68 7.20
N PHE A 173 -12.08 3.52 7.13
CA PHE A 173 -12.84 3.96 5.97
C PHE A 173 -13.21 5.44 6.02
N TYR A 174 -13.36 6.02 7.21
CA TYR A 174 -13.78 7.41 7.41
C TYR A 174 -12.81 8.14 8.33
N SER A 175 -11.62 8.47 7.82
CA SER A 175 -10.53 9.11 8.58
C SER A 175 -10.76 10.60 8.83
N ASN A 176 -11.47 11.30 7.94
CA ASN A 176 -11.70 12.75 8.05
C ASN A 176 -12.83 13.09 9.02
N ARG A 177 -12.50 13.15 10.31
CA ARG A 177 -13.40 13.55 11.41
C ARG A 177 -13.50 15.07 11.59
N LYS A 178 -13.96 15.79 10.57
CA LYS A 178 -14.60 17.09 10.82
C LYS A 178 -16.03 17.03 10.29
N PRO A 179 -17.00 16.56 11.10
CA PRO A 179 -18.39 16.76 10.78
C PRO A 179 -18.63 18.27 10.71
N ARG A 180 -18.90 18.81 9.52
CA ARG A 180 -19.63 20.09 9.45
C ARG A 180 -20.99 19.82 10.11
N ARG A 181 -21.44 20.75 10.95
CA ARG A 181 -22.66 20.61 11.78
C ARG A 181 -23.90 20.13 11.01
N ASP A 182 -23.91 20.30 9.69
CA ASP A 182 -25.05 20.02 8.82
C ASP A 182 -24.78 18.97 7.72
N SER A 183 -23.59 18.36 7.68
CA SER A 183 -23.29 17.26 6.74
C SER A 183 -22.61 16.09 7.45
N GLN A 184 -23.18 14.90 7.30
CA GLN A 184 -22.49 13.62 7.51
C GLN A 184 -21.40 13.49 6.44
N ASP A 185 -20.31 14.28 6.56
CA ASP A 185 -19.17 14.23 5.65
C ASP A 185 -18.42 12.91 5.89
N LEU A 186 -18.92 11.84 5.29
CA LEU A 186 -18.30 10.52 5.17
C LEU A 186 -17.18 10.56 4.11
N ALA A 187 -16.35 11.59 4.16
CA ALA A 187 -15.33 11.85 3.16
C ALA A 187 -14.18 10.83 3.28
N MET A 188 -13.94 10.12 2.18
CA MET A 188 -12.80 9.22 2.03
C MET A 188 -11.69 9.94 1.26
N ILE A 189 -10.44 9.64 1.59
CA ILE A 189 -9.29 10.06 0.79
C ILE A 189 -9.44 9.40 -0.58
N SER A 190 -9.25 10.14 -1.67
CA SER A 190 -9.43 9.60 -3.02
C SER A 190 -8.38 10.09 -3.99
N VAL A 191 -8.06 9.22 -4.95
CA VAL A 191 -7.18 9.45 -6.09
C VAL A 191 -8.09 9.35 -7.32
N PRO A 192 -8.57 10.50 -7.85
CA PRO A 192 -9.45 10.54 -9.00
C PRO A 192 -8.90 9.81 -10.24
N TYR A 193 -9.80 9.24 -11.04
CA TYR A 193 -9.41 8.74 -12.36
C TYR A 193 -9.03 9.91 -13.28
N LEU A 194 -7.89 9.79 -13.94
CA LEU A 194 -7.47 10.66 -15.02
C LEU A 194 -7.04 9.80 -16.22
N ALA A 195 -7.63 10.01 -17.39
CA ALA A 195 -7.30 9.28 -18.61
C ALA A 195 -5.79 9.35 -18.95
N TYR A 196 -5.16 10.45 -18.58
CA TYR A 196 -3.71 10.67 -18.67
C TYR A 196 -2.87 9.62 -17.95
N ILE A 197 -3.35 9.04 -16.84
CA ILE A 197 -2.65 7.96 -16.12
C ILE A 197 -2.60 6.71 -17.00
N SER A 198 -3.72 6.34 -17.64
CA SER A 198 -3.77 5.21 -18.56
C SER A 198 -2.93 5.44 -19.83
N GLN A 199 -2.92 6.67 -20.35
CA GLN A 199 -2.08 7.02 -21.52
C GLN A 199 -0.59 6.92 -21.22
N SER A 200 -0.18 7.29 -20.00
CA SER A 200 1.21 7.28 -19.56
C SER A 200 1.83 5.87 -19.56
N ASP A 201 1.00 4.85 -19.32
CA ASP A 201 1.40 3.43 -19.37
C ASP A 201 1.84 3.03 -20.80
N PHE A 202 1.08 3.41 -21.82
CA PHE A 202 1.44 3.19 -23.23
C PHE A 202 2.73 3.90 -23.65
N MET A 203 3.04 5.02 -23.00
CA MET A 203 4.24 5.82 -23.29
C MET A 203 5.47 5.37 -22.49
N HIS A 204 5.31 4.42 -21.56
CA HIS A 204 6.35 4.00 -20.61
C HIS A 204 6.99 5.16 -19.82
N ILE A 205 6.21 6.22 -19.55
CA ILE A 205 6.63 7.37 -18.74
C ILE A 205 5.66 7.47 -17.57
N PRO A 206 6.11 7.47 -16.30
CA PRO A 206 5.19 7.63 -15.17
C PRO A 206 4.37 8.93 -15.30
N GLY A 207 3.04 8.83 -15.14
CA GLY A 207 2.15 9.95 -15.42
C GLY A 207 2.41 11.20 -14.57
N ALA A 208 2.96 11.05 -13.37
CA ALA A 208 3.37 12.16 -12.52
C ALA A 208 4.57 12.97 -13.10
N PHE A 209 5.38 12.38 -13.97
CA PHE A 209 6.45 13.11 -14.68
C PHE A 209 5.95 13.77 -15.96
N TRP A 210 4.91 13.23 -16.57
CA TRP A 210 4.37 13.72 -17.83
C TRP A 210 3.29 14.80 -17.66
N HIS A 211 2.41 14.66 -16.67
CA HIS A 211 1.26 15.55 -16.48
C HIS A 211 1.23 16.20 -15.09
N LYS A 212 1.19 17.55 -15.06
CA LYS A 212 1.10 18.34 -13.82
C LYS A 212 -0.09 17.92 -12.95
N THR A 213 -1.28 17.74 -13.53
CA THR A 213 -2.49 17.37 -12.77
C THR A 213 -2.33 16.02 -12.07
N VAL A 214 -1.76 15.02 -12.75
CA VAL A 214 -1.47 13.70 -12.18
C VAL A 214 -0.45 13.84 -11.05
N ARG A 215 0.60 14.62 -11.26
CA ARG A 215 1.60 14.90 -10.23
C ARG A 215 0.99 15.54 -8.98
N ASP A 216 0.20 16.59 -9.15
CA ASP A 216 -0.39 17.35 -8.06
C ASP A 216 -1.33 16.43 -7.23
N GLN A 217 -2.03 15.51 -7.89
CA GLN A 217 -2.86 14.49 -7.24
C GLN A 217 -2.05 13.53 -6.36
N TYR A 218 -0.95 12.97 -6.88
CA TYR A 218 -0.07 12.11 -6.07
C TYR A 218 0.64 12.88 -4.96
N VAL A 219 1.02 14.15 -5.18
CA VAL A 219 1.60 15.00 -4.14
C VAL A 219 0.61 15.24 -3.00
N ASN A 220 -0.68 15.46 -3.31
CA ASN A 220 -1.70 15.59 -2.27
C ASN A 220 -1.92 14.28 -1.50
N LEU A 221 -1.88 13.13 -2.19
CA LEU A 221 -1.93 11.83 -1.52
C LEU A 221 -0.75 11.65 -0.56
N VAL A 222 0.46 12.00 -0.99
CA VAL A 222 1.65 11.90 -0.13
C VAL A 222 1.52 12.82 1.09
N ARG A 223 1.02 14.05 0.89
CA ARG A 223 0.76 14.98 2.01
C ARG A 223 -0.25 14.45 3.02
N GLU A 224 -1.27 13.72 2.58
CA GLU A 224 -2.30 13.19 3.47
C GLU A 224 -1.79 12.06 4.39
N TYR A 225 -0.81 11.28 3.90
CA TYR A 225 -0.36 10.05 4.59
C TYR A 225 1.02 10.14 5.24
N PHE A 226 1.91 11.00 4.73
CA PHE A 226 3.33 10.97 5.10
C PHE A 226 3.86 12.31 5.63
N LEU A 227 3.06 13.40 5.59
CA LEU A 227 3.44 14.76 6.03
C LEU A 227 2.41 15.32 7.01
#